data_AF-A0A8C8FMS7-F1
#
_entry.id   AF-A0A8C8FMS7-F1
#
_cell.length_a   1.000
_cell.length_b   1.000
_cell.length_c   1.000
_cell.angle_alpha   90.00
_cell.angle_beta   90.00
_cell.angle_gamma   90.00
#
_symmetry.space_group_name_H-M   'P 1'
#
loop_
_entity.id
_entity.type
_entity.pdbx_description
1 polymer ?
#
loop_
_entity_poly.entity_id
_entity_poly.type
_entity_poly.pdbx_seq_one_letter_code
_entity_poly.pdbx_strand_id
1 'polypeptide(L)'
;MEDKGENGQTVKYYRLSEIEEQNTFKSTWIIINFNVYDVTKFLEEHPGGEEVLREQAGGDATESFEDVGHSSDAKEMAANMVIGELHPDDRPKMAKPSVTVRFTDVLYLSSCSSSTLNSFWTNWLIPCLAAAVITVMYRMYTSVEQ
;
A
#
# COMPACT_ATOMS: atom_id res chain seq x y z
N MET A 1 -7.40 2.04 -48.49
CA MET A 1 -6.32 2.20 -47.48
C MET A 1 -6.82 3.26 -46.54
N GLU A 2 -7.68 2.87 -45.60
CA GLU A 2 -8.20 3.75 -44.57
C GLU A 2 -7.05 4.19 -43.66
N ASP A 3 -6.80 5.50 -43.71
CA ASP A 3 -6.03 6.26 -42.74
C ASP A 3 -6.72 6.13 -41.38
N LYS A 4 -6.17 5.30 -40.49
CA LYS A 4 -6.63 5.22 -39.09
C LYS A 4 -6.12 6.48 -38.38
N GLY A 5 -7.04 7.43 -38.21
CA GLY A 5 -6.79 8.75 -37.64
C GLY A 5 -5.98 8.71 -36.34
N GLU A 6 -4.95 9.56 -36.30
CA GLU A 6 -4.26 9.97 -35.10
C GLU A 6 -5.28 10.56 -34.11
N ASN A 7 -5.60 9.82 -33.05
CA ASN A 7 -6.36 10.34 -31.94
C ASN A 7 -5.42 11.27 -31.15
N GLY A 8 -5.42 12.56 -31.49
CA GLY A 8 -4.68 13.62 -30.81
C GLY A 8 -5.21 13.86 -29.40
N GLN A 9 -5.11 12.86 -28.53
CA GLN A 9 -5.40 13.00 -27.12
C GLN A 9 -4.21 13.69 -26.46
N THR A 10 -4.42 14.90 -25.99
CA THR A 10 -3.49 15.58 -25.09
C THR A 10 -3.34 14.70 -23.84
N VAL A 11 -2.20 14.01 -23.72
CA VAL A 11 -1.90 13.18 -22.55
C VAL A 11 -1.90 14.09 -21.32
N LYS A 12 -2.89 13.90 -20.45
CA LYS A 12 -2.99 14.65 -19.20
C LYS A 12 -2.09 13.98 -18.17
N TYR A 13 -1.25 14.76 -17.51
CA TYR A 13 -0.40 14.26 -16.43
C TYR A 13 -1.05 14.50 -15.08
N TYR A 14 -1.07 13.46 -14.26
CA TYR A 14 -1.60 13.48 -12.90
C TYR A 14 -0.48 13.27 -11.89
N ARG A 15 -0.53 14.00 -10.77
CA ARG A 15 0.42 13.82 -9.65
C ARG A 15 -0.01 12.62 -8.80
N LEU A 16 0.95 11.96 -8.16
CA LEU A 16 0.65 10.82 -7.29
C LEU A 16 -0.34 11.19 -6.17
N SER A 17 -0.16 12.36 -5.55
CA SER A 17 -1.05 12.85 -4.49
C SER A 17 -2.50 13.04 -4.94
N GLU A 18 -2.71 13.46 -6.20
CA GLU A 18 -4.06 13.62 -6.74
C GLU A 18 -4.72 12.27 -6.96
N ILE A 19 -3.95 11.27 -7.39
CA ILE A 19 -4.43 9.91 -7.63
C ILE A 19 -4.76 9.23 -6.29
N GLU A 20 -3.93 9.41 -5.26
CA GLU A 20 -4.16 8.89 -3.90
C GLU A 20 -5.46 9.41 -3.27
N GLU A 21 -5.88 10.63 -3.62
CA GLU A 21 -7.16 11.20 -3.18
C GLU A 21 -8.38 10.53 -3.87
N GLN A 22 -8.19 9.88 -5.01
CA GLN A 22 -9.25 9.19 -5.77
C GLN A 22 -9.36 7.71 -5.36
N ASN A 23 -9.64 7.49 -4.07
CA ASN A 23 -9.79 6.16 -3.46
C ASN A 23 -11.22 5.88 -2.96
N THR A 24 -12.22 6.59 -3.50
CA THR A 24 -13.60 6.52 -3.02
C THR A 24 -14.50 5.78 -4.00
N PHE A 25 -15.64 5.25 -3.54
CA PHE A 25 -16.60 4.54 -4.41
C PHE A 25 -17.08 5.36 -5.63
N LYS A 26 -17.06 6.70 -5.52
CA LYS A 26 -17.48 7.61 -6.60
C LYS A 26 -16.36 8.00 -7.54
N SER A 27 -15.11 7.71 -7.19
CA SER A 27 -13.93 8.04 -7.96
C SER A 27 -12.79 7.13 -7.52
N THR A 28 -12.57 6.07 -8.30
CA THR A 28 -11.53 5.06 -8.07
C THR A 28 -10.58 5.09 -9.24
N TRP A 29 -9.37 5.59 -9.00
CA TRP A 29 -8.31 5.59 -10.00
C TRP A 29 -7.23 4.59 -9.63
N ILE A 30 -6.65 3.94 -10.63
CA ILE A 30 -5.55 3.01 -10.46
C ILE A 30 -4.45 3.31 -11.47
N ILE A 31 -3.22 2.96 -11.13
CA ILE A 31 -2.07 3.12 -12.01
C ILE A 31 -1.66 1.73 -12.51
N ILE A 32 -1.52 1.58 -13.82
CA ILE A 32 -0.97 0.36 -14.44
C ILE A 32 0.08 0.80 -15.45
N ASN A 33 1.32 0.32 -15.33
CA ASN A 33 2.42 0.67 -16.21
C ASN A 33 2.61 2.19 -16.40
N PHE A 34 2.50 2.96 -15.30
CA PHE A 34 2.56 4.43 -15.26
C PHE A 34 1.40 5.17 -15.97
N ASN A 35 0.41 4.47 -16.49
CA ASN A 35 -0.81 5.06 -17.03
C ASN A 35 -1.88 5.11 -15.93
N VAL A 36 -2.69 6.16 -15.93
CA VAL A 36 -3.77 6.37 -14.96
C VAL A 36 -5.09 5.96 -15.59
N TYR A 37 -5.80 5.05 -14.92
CA TYR A 37 -7.06 4.48 -15.36
C TYR A 37 -8.18 4.90 -14.41
N ASP A 38 -9.30 5.36 -14.98
CA ASP A 38 -10.52 5.58 -14.21
C ASP A 38 -11.40 4.33 -14.29
N VAL A 39 -11.42 3.56 -13.20
CA VAL A 39 -12.18 2.30 -13.10
C VAL A 39 -13.49 2.49 -12.35
N THR A 40 -13.89 3.73 -12.03
CA THR A 40 -15.07 4.03 -11.22
C THR A 40 -16.35 3.36 -11.74
N LYS A 41 -16.56 3.41 -13.06
CA LYS A 41 -17.75 2.80 -13.68
C LYS A 41 -17.61 1.28 -13.85
N PHE A 42 -16.38 0.78 -13.81
CA PHE A 42 -16.05 -0.61 -14.05
C PHE A 42 -16.01 -1.44 -12.76
N LEU A 43 -16.10 -0.81 -11.58
CA LEU A 43 -16.09 -1.50 -10.28
C LEU A 43 -17.09 -2.67 -10.22
N GLU A 44 -18.34 -2.41 -10.55
CA GLU A 44 -19.42 -3.41 -10.51
C GLU A 44 -19.39 -4.37 -11.70
N GLU A 45 -18.77 -3.97 -12.82
CA GLU A 45 -18.67 -4.77 -14.04
C GLU A 45 -17.44 -5.68 -14.04
N HIS A 46 -16.52 -5.50 -13.09
CA HIS A 46 -15.28 -6.25 -13.00
C HIS A 46 -15.56 -7.72 -12.65
N PRO A 47 -15.18 -8.69 -13.51
CA PRO A 47 -15.44 -10.12 -13.26
C PRO A 47 -14.75 -10.66 -11.99
N GLY A 48 -13.68 -10.03 -11.53
CA GLY A 48 -12.98 -10.36 -10.28
C GLY A 48 -13.58 -9.72 -9.02
N GLY A 49 -14.64 -8.92 -9.17
CA GLY A 49 -15.28 -8.15 -8.10
C GLY A 49 -14.65 -6.78 -7.88
N GLU A 50 -15.41 -5.87 -7.25
CA GLU A 50 -14.95 -4.50 -6.98
C GLU A 50 -13.87 -4.41 -5.89
N GLU A 51 -13.82 -5.39 -4.98
CA GLU A 51 -12.92 -5.35 -3.82
C GLU A 51 -11.46 -5.26 -4.24
N VAL A 52 -11.05 -6.08 -5.20
CA VAL A 52 -9.65 -6.13 -5.67
C VAL A 52 -9.22 -4.85 -6.38
N LEU A 53 -10.16 -4.12 -7.01
CA LEU A 53 -9.87 -2.81 -7.59
C LEU A 53 -9.79 -1.73 -6.51
N ARG A 54 -10.59 -1.86 -5.46
CA ARG A 54 -10.65 -0.92 -4.34
C ARG A 54 -9.44 -1.02 -3.42
N GLU A 55 -8.89 -2.22 -3.24
CA GLU A 55 -7.64 -2.45 -2.51
C GLU A 55 -6.44 -1.74 -3.17
N GLN A 56 -6.48 -1.59 -4.49
CA GLN A 56 -5.43 -0.93 -5.28
C GLN A 56 -5.78 0.53 -5.64
N ALA A 57 -6.89 1.05 -5.12
CA ALA A 57 -7.36 2.39 -5.41
C ALA A 57 -6.36 3.47 -4.93
N GLY A 58 -6.07 4.43 -5.80
CA GLY A 58 -5.13 5.50 -5.54
C GLY A 58 -3.65 5.08 -5.60
N GLY A 59 -3.35 3.85 -6.03
CA GLY A 59 -2.00 3.28 -6.05
C GLY A 59 -1.61 2.63 -7.37
N ASP A 60 -0.46 1.94 -7.33
CA ASP A 60 0.05 1.14 -8.44
C ASP A 60 -0.47 -0.30 -8.35
N ALA A 61 -1.29 -0.66 -9.33
CA ALA A 61 -1.91 -1.97 -9.48
C ALA A 61 -1.19 -2.84 -10.54
N THR A 62 -0.03 -2.40 -11.05
CA THR A 62 0.68 -3.08 -12.14
C THR A 62 0.99 -4.54 -11.80
N GLU A 63 1.55 -4.80 -10.62
CA GLU A 63 1.89 -6.16 -10.18
C GLU A 63 0.65 -7.04 -10.09
N SER A 64 -0.42 -6.58 -9.43
CA SER A 64 -1.68 -7.32 -9.30
C SER A 64 -2.34 -7.59 -10.65
N PHE A 65 -2.27 -6.64 -11.58
CA PHE A 65 -2.84 -6.79 -12.91
C PHE A 65 -2.09 -7.82 -13.77
N GLU A 66 -0.75 -7.85 -13.66
CA GLU A 66 0.10 -8.80 -14.38
C GLU A 66 0.05 -10.21 -13.78
N ASP A 67 0.02 -10.33 -12.45
CA ASP A 67 -0.02 -11.62 -11.73
C ASP A 67 -1.30 -12.41 -12.04
N VAL A 68 -2.44 -11.71 -12.13
CA VAL A 68 -3.73 -12.33 -12.50
C VAL A 68 -3.72 -12.87 -13.94
N GLY A 69 -2.94 -12.28 -14.84
CA GLY A 69 -2.83 -12.75 -16.22
C GLY A 69 -4.06 -12.46 -17.08
N HIS A 70 -4.55 -11.21 -17.08
CA HIS A 70 -5.68 -10.77 -17.91
C HIS A 70 -5.48 -11.08 -19.42
N SER A 71 -6.57 -11.46 -20.11
CA SER A 71 -6.58 -11.73 -21.55
C SER A 71 -6.22 -10.49 -22.39
N SER A 72 -5.87 -10.69 -23.67
CA SER A 72 -5.62 -9.60 -24.62
C SER A 72 -6.77 -8.61 -24.68
N ASP A 73 -7.99 -9.13 -24.73
CA ASP A 73 -9.21 -8.34 -24.89
C ASP A 73 -9.49 -7.52 -23.63
N ALA A 74 -9.21 -8.09 -22.45
CA ALA A 74 -9.31 -7.35 -21.19
C ALA A 74 -8.29 -6.20 -21.12
N LYS A 75 -7.07 -6.41 -21.62
CA LYS A 75 -6.04 -5.37 -21.71
C LYS A 75 -6.44 -4.25 -22.69
N GLU A 76 -7.07 -4.61 -23.81
CA GLU A 76 -7.59 -3.64 -24.77
C GLU A 76 -8.75 -2.82 -24.19
N MET A 77 -9.67 -3.47 -23.46
CA MET A 77 -10.73 -2.76 -22.73
C MET A 77 -10.16 -1.81 -21.68
N ALA A 78 -9.14 -2.25 -20.92
CA ALA A 78 -8.44 -1.38 -19.97
C ALA A 78 -7.83 -0.15 -20.66
N ALA A 79 -7.21 -0.32 -21.82
CA ALA A 79 -6.62 0.79 -22.58
C ALA A 79 -7.65 1.88 -22.95
N ASN A 80 -8.93 1.53 -23.13
CA ASN A 80 -9.99 2.50 -23.39
C ASN A 80 -10.40 3.33 -22.16
N MET A 81 -10.03 2.91 -20.95
CA MET A 81 -10.33 3.59 -19.68
C MET A 81 -9.17 4.50 -19.20
N VAL A 82 -8.13 4.68 -20.02
CA VAL A 82 -7.02 5.57 -19.70
C VAL A 82 -7.48 7.03 -19.74
N ILE A 83 -7.25 7.74 -18.64
CA ILE A 83 -7.54 9.18 -18.53
C ILE A 83 -6.27 10.04 -18.68
N GLY A 84 -5.09 9.42 -18.56
CA GLY A 84 -3.82 10.12 -18.64
C GLY A 84 -2.64 9.28 -18.17
N GLU A 85 -1.53 9.95 -17.89
CA GLU A 85 -0.29 9.35 -17.42
C GLU A 85 0.14 9.93 -16.07
N LEU A 86 0.89 9.14 -15.30
CA LEU A 86 1.54 9.64 -14.09
C LEU A 86 2.63 10.65 -14.45
N HIS A 87 2.67 11.75 -13.70
CA HIS A 87 3.69 12.77 -13.82
C HIS A 87 5.11 12.18 -13.68
N PRO A 88 6.07 12.53 -14.56
CA PRO A 88 7.42 11.95 -14.57
C PRO A 88 8.17 12.08 -13.23
N ASP A 89 8.00 13.20 -12.52
CA ASP A 89 8.59 13.42 -11.20
C ASP A 89 8.19 12.38 -10.13
N ASP A 90 7.02 11.77 -10.27
CA ASP A 90 6.48 10.83 -9.28
C ASP A 90 6.77 9.35 -9.63
N ARG A 91 7.16 9.05 -10.86
CA ARG A 91 7.63 7.71 -11.28
C ARG A 91 8.70 7.10 -10.36
N PRO A 92 9.75 7.83 -9.91
CA PRO A 92 10.75 7.26 -9.00
C PRO A 92 10.24 7.03 -7.57
N LYS A 93 9.07 7.57 -7.19
CA LYS A 93 8.47 7.32 -5.87
C LYS A 93 7.75 5.98 -5.82
N MET A 94 7.18 5.53 -6.94
CA MET A 94 6.56 4.20 -7.06
C MET A 94 7.59 3.09 -7.29
N ALA A 95 8.66 3.38 -8.06
CA ALA A 95 9.73 2.41 -8.31
C ALA A 95 10.63 2.14 -7.10
N LYS A 96 10.56 2.99 -6.08
CA LYS A 96 11.19 2.72 -4.79
C LYS A 96 10.15 2.04 -3.93
N PRO A 97 10.43 0.87 -3.34
CA PRO A 97 9.57 0.37 -2.29
C PRO A 97 9.50 1.50 -1.26
N SER A 98 8.32 2.07 -1.04
CA SER A 98 8.04 2.89 0.15
C SER A 98 8.02 1.97 1.38
N VAL A 99 9.02 1.13 1.52
CA VAL A 99 9.55 0.82 2.80
C VAL A 99 10.41 2.05 3.10
N THR A 100 9.89 2.94 3.93
CA THR A 100 10.77 3.68 4.84
C THR A 100 11.45 2.62 5.70
N VAL A 101 12.45 1.95 5.11
CA VAL A 101 13.39 1.10 5.84
C VAL A 101 14.13 2.13 6.68
N ARG A 102 13.69 2.27 7.93
CA ARG A 102 14.63 2.65 8.97
C ARG A 102 15.77 1.64 8.79
N PHE A 103 16.98 2.14 8.57
CA PHE A 103 18.20 1.39 8.27
C PHE A 103 18.43 0.14 9.16
N THR A 104 17.66 0.01 10.24
CA THR A 104 17.53 -1.14 11.13
C THR A 104 16.92 -2.40 10.53
N ASP A 105 16.14 -2.36 9.43
CA ASP A 105 15.35 -3.55 9.00
C ASP A 105 16.07 -4.49 8.00
N VAL A 106 17.22 -4.11 7.44
CA VAL A 106 17.95 -4.98 6.47
C VAL A 106 18.66 -6.16 7.14
N LEU A 107 18.86 -6.12 8.46
CA LEU A 107 19.50 -7.21 9.22
C LEU A 107 18.53 -8.33 9.65
N TYR A 108 17.24 -8.23 9.33
CA TYR A 108 16.21 -9.17 9.80
C TYR A 108 15.44 -9.88 8.68
N LEU A 109 16.05 -10.14 7.51
CA LEU A 109 15.41 -10.96 6.45
C LEU A 109 15.78 -12.45 6.50
N SER A 110 16.48 -12.93 7.53
CA SER A 110 17.00 -14.30 7.54
C SER A 110 16.53 -15.18 8.69
N SER A 111 15.41 -14.88 9.36
CA SER A 111 14.84 -15.86 10.30
C SER A 111 13.34 -15.69 10.58
N CYS A 112 12.64 -16.77 10.23
CA CYS A 112 11.57 -17.38 10.99
C CYS A 112 10.17 -16.75 10.88
N SER A 113 9.34 -17.48 10.14
CA SER A 113 7.93 -17.72 10.42
C SER A 113 7.61 -17.76 11.92
N SER A 114 6.40 -17.32 12.25
CA SER A 114 5.64 -17.59 13.48
C SER A 114 5.65 -16.48 14.55
N SER A 115 4.45 -15.90 14.72
CA SER A 115 3.86 -15.44 15.98
C SER A 115 4.46 -14.23 16.74
N THR A 116 3.54 -13.35 17.16
CA THR A 116 3.54 -12.49 18.36
C THR A 116 4.16 -11.09 18.27
N LEU A 117 3.30 -10.10 18.56
CA LEU A 117 3.61 -8.69 18.84
C LEU A 117 4.70 -8.56 19.93
N ASN A 118 5.93 -8.20 19.56
CA ASN A 118 6.96 -7.77 20.52
C ASN A 118 7.13 -6.24 20.46
N SER A 119 6.30 -5.55 21.25
CA SER A 119 6.49 -4.13 21.56
C SER A 119 7.75 -3.95 22.41
N PHE A 120 8.76 -3.27 21.88
CA PHE A 120 10.01 -2.94 22.58
C PHE A 120 9.83 -2.13 23.89
N TRP A 121 8.63 -1.63 24.15
CA TRP A 121 8.31 -0.88 25.38
C TRP A 121 7.78 -1.75 26.52
N THR A 122 7.21 -2.94 26.24
CA THR A 122 6.67 -3.80 27.30
C THR A 122 7.74 -4.70 27.93
N ASN A 123 8.79 -5.05 27.18
CA ASN A 123 9.82 -5.99 27.65
C ASN A 123 10.79 -5.41 28.69
N TRP A 124 10.90 -4.07 28.82
CA TRP A 124 11.66 -3.43 29.90
C TRP A 124 10.75 -2.90 31.01
N LEU A 125 9.60 -2.35 30.64
CA LEU A 125 8.72 -1.65 31.58
C LEU A 125 8.05 -2.62 32.57
N ILE A 126 7.72 -3.84 32.12
CA ILE A 126 7.13 -4.88 32.98
C ILE A 126 8.14 -5.42 34.01
N PRO A 127 9.39 -5.80 33.65
CA PRO A 127 10.40 -6.17 34.64
C PRO A 127 10.74 -5.04 35.64
N CYS A 128 10.82 -3.78 35.17
CA CYS A 128 11.09 -2.65 36.05
C CYS A 128 9.96 -2.39 37.06
N LEU A 129 8.71 -2.47 36.62
CA LEU A 129 7.55 -2.29 37.51
C LEU A 129 7.49 -3.42 38.55
N ALA A 130 7.71 -4.68 38.14
CA ALA A 130 7.73 -5.82 39.05
C ALA A 130 8.84 -5.72 40.11
N ALA A 131 10.05 -5.33 39.71
CA ALA A 131 11.17 -5.14 40.64
C ALA A 131 10.89 -4.01 41.65
N ALA A 132 10.26 -2.91 41.22
CA ALA A 132 9.86 -1.82 42.11
C ALA A 132 8.82 -2.26 43.15
N VAL A 133 7.79 -3.02 42.72
CA VAL A 133 6.75 -3.55 43.62
C VAL A 133 7.34 -4.52 44.65
N ILE A 134 8.20 -5.45 44.23
CA ILE A 134 8.86 -6.41 45.13
C ILE A 134 9.73 -5.67 46.16
N THR A 135 10.46 -4.64 45.73
CA THR A 135 11.32 -3.85 46.62
C THR A 135 10.51 -3.07 47.67
N VAL A 136 9.39 -2.45 47.27
CA VAL A 136 8.49 -1.75 48.19
C VAL A 136 7.85 -2.72 49.17
N MET A 137 7.37 -3.87 48.70
CA MET A 137 6.77 -4.90 49.56
C MET A 137 7.78 -5.45 50.58
N TYR A 138 9.01 -5.74 50.15
CA TYR A 138 10.08 -6.21 51.04
C TYR A 138 10.42 -5.15 52.10
N ARG A 139 10.49 -3.87 51.71
CA ARG A 139 10.71 -2.77 52.67
C ARG A 139 9.57 -2.60 53.67
N MET A 140 8.33 -2.80 53.25
CA MET A 140 7.19 -2.75 54.18
C MET A 140 7.21 -3.93 55.15
N TYR A 141 7.54 -5.14 54.67
CA TYR A 141 7.65 -6.33 55.51
C TYR A 141 8.77 -6.17 56.56
N THR A 142 9.95 -5.70 56.17
CA THR A 142 11.07 -5.52 57.10
C THR A 142 10.92 -4.31 58.03
N SER A 143 10.00 -3.38 57.74
CA SER A 143 9.64 -2.28 58.64
C SER A 143 8.59 -2.68 59.68
N VAL A 144 7.95 -3.85 59.54
CA VAL A 144 6.97 -4.40 60.48
C VAL A 144 7.63 -5.29 61.54
N GLU A 145 8.86 -5.76 61.31
CA GLU A 145 9.61 -6.63 62.24
C GLU A 145 10.56 -5.86 63.20
N GLN A 146 10.45 -4.53 63.33
CA GLN A 146 11.13 -3.71 64.36
C GLN A 146 10.12 -2.95 65.22
#